data_AF-A0A143ZIC6-F1
#
_entry.id   AF-A0A143ZIC6-F1
#
_cell.length_a   1.000
_cell.length_b   1.000
_cell.length_c   1.000
_cell.angle_alpha   90.00
_cell.angle_beta   90.00
_cell.angle_gamma   90.00
#
_symmetry.space_group_name_H-M   'P 1'
#
loop_
_entity.id
_entity.type
_entity.pdbx_description
1 polymer ?
#
loop_
_entity_poly.entity_id
_entity_poly.type
_entity_poly.pdbx_seq_one_letter_code
_entity_poly.pdbx_strand_id
1 'polypeptide(L)'
;MIRTISPNKAIVITVLAVLAYWIPAMFVPAIILRDVFNSLAFGTAIIITATWFPSAMKSLRDGADSGELQLILGIFIVWCVLLCQRIYVILFNYAGRPVSWSESAISGFWPFAFMVSGMLFLSAPGVKNDKIGSRAIWSMVLAVGIGSLIAGILIGTSISAS
;
A
#
# COMPACT_ATOMS: atom_id res chain seq x y z
N MET A 1 -12.44 -22.89 20.16
CA MET A 1 -12.12 -22.01 21.30
C MET A 1 -10.99 -21.08 20.85
N ILE A 2 -11.30 -19.88 20.36
CA ILE A 2 -10.28 -18.93 19.87
C ILE A 2 -9.63 -18.30 21.11
N ARG A 3 -8.39 -18.68 21.41
CA ARG A 3 -7.57 -18.02 22.45
C ARG A 3 -7.37 -16.57 22.03
N THR A 4 -7.76 -15.62 22.87
CA THR A 4 -7.45 -14.20 22.67
C THR A 4 -5.93 -14.01 22.66
N ILE A 5 -5.39 -13.55 21.54
CA ILE A 5 -3.97 -13.24 21.41
C ILE A 5 -3.76 -11.82 21.92
N SER A 6 -2.89 -11.63 22.91
CA SER A 6 -2.51 -10.29 23.38
C SER A 6 -1.78 -9.52 22.27
N PRO A 7 -1.96 -8.19 22.14
CA PRO A 7 -1.32 -7.38 21.09
C PRO A 7 0.20 -7.58 20.97
N ASN A 8 0.92 -7.66 22.10
CA ASN A 8 2.36 -7.89 22.11
C ASN A 8 2.74 -9.24 21.46
N LYS A 9 1.94 -10.29 21.69
CA LYS A 9 2.16 -11.59 21.06
C LYS A 9 1.89 -11.52 19.56
N ALA A 10 0.86 -10.78 19.13
CA ALA A 10 0.59 -10.58 17.70
C ALA A 10 1.77 -9.88 16.99
N ILE A 11 2.33 -8.83 17.60
CA ILE A 11 3.52 -8.14 17.08
C ILE A 11 4.71 -9.09 16.96
N VAL A 12 5.01 -9.83 18.03
CA VAL A 12 6.12 -10.80 18.04
C VAL A 12 5.92 -11.87 16.96
N ILE A 13 4.70 -12.39 16.82
CA ILE A 13 4.37 -13.37 15.76
C ILE A 13 4.61 -12.76 14.37
N THR A 14 4.20 -11.52 14.13
CA THR A 14 4.42 -10.83 12.84
C THR A 14 5.91 -10.67 12.54
N VAL A 15 6.71 -10.22 13.51
CA VAL A 15 8.16 -10.08 13.33
C VAL A 15 8.81 -11.44 13.06
N LEU A 16 8.44 -12.46 13.83
CA LEU A 16 8.94 -13.82 13.63
C LEU A 16 8.51 -14.39 12.28
N ALA A 17 7.31 -14.08 11.78
CA ALA A 17 6.84 -14.52 10.47
C ALA A 17 7.67 -13.91 9.33
N VAL A 18 8.04 -12.63 9.44
CA VAL A 18 8.93 -11.97 8.46
C VAL A 18 10.31 -12.63 8.44
N LEU A 19 10.86 -12.96 9.60
CA LEU A 19 12.14 -13.67 9.69
C LEU A 19 12.01 -15.12 9.20
N ALA A 20 10.89 -15.78 9.51
CA ALA A 20 10.63 -17.17 9.14
C ALA A 20 10.50 -17.36 7.63
N TYR A 21 10.21 -16.32 6.83
CA TYR A 21 10.22 -16.38 5.36
C TYR A 21 11.53 -16.93 4.79
N TRP A 22 12.66 -16.61 5.43
CA TRP A 22 13.98 -16.99 4.93
C TRP A 22 14.26 -18.48 5.06
N ILE A 23 13.62 -19.16 6.01
CA ILE A 23 13.80 -20.60 6.23
C ILE A 23 13.35 -21.40 4.99
N PRO A 24 12.10 -21.31 4.49
CA PRO A 24 11.72 -21.99 3.27
C PRO A 24 12.43 -21.42 2.02
N ALA A 25 12.88 -20.16 2.02
CA ALA A 25 13.66 -19.59 0.93
C ALA A 25 14.99 -20.31 0.66
N MET A 26 15.55 -21.00 1.66
CA MET A 26 16.75 -21.82 1.49
C MET A 26 16.50 -23.15 0.78
N PHE A 27 15.25 -23.64 0.77
CA PHE A 27 14.92 -25.00 0.31
C PHE A 27 13.94 -25.03 -0.86
N VAL A 28 13.17 -23.96 -1.06
CA VAL A 28 12.11 -23.89 -2.07
C VAL A 28 12.52 -22.92 -3.18
N PRO A 29 12.38 -23.29 -4.47
CA PRO A 29 12.64 -22.40 -5.59
C PRO A 29 11.89 -21.07 -5.46
N ALA A 30 12.60 -19.97 -5.75
CA ALA A 30 12.07 -18.61 -5.61
C ALA A 30 10.76 -18.39 -6.39
N ILE A 31 10.60 -19.05 -7.55
CA ILE A 31 9.38 -18.96 -8.35
C ILE A 31 8.16 -19.51 -7.61
N ILE A 32 8.29 -20.67 -6.96
CA ILE A 32 7.21 -21.31 -6.21
C ILE A 32 6.85 -20.47 -4.98
N LEU A 33 7.85 -20.00 -4.23
CA LEU A 33 7.60 -19.13 -3.08
C LEU A 33 6.91 -17.84 -3.49
N ARG A 34 7.36 -17.21 -4.58
CA ARG A 34 6.74 -16.00 -5.10
C ARG A 34 5.27 -16.23 -5.40
N ASP A 35 4.90 -17.33 -6.04
CA ASP A 35 3.52 -17.60 -6.43
C ASP A 35 2.63 -17.93 -5.21
N VAL A 36 3.16 -18.66 -4.23
CA VAL A 36 2.48 -18.93 -2.94
C VAL A 36 2.23 -17.62 -2.19
N PHE A 37 3.25 -16.81 -1.95
CA PHE A 37 3.11 -15.57 -1.20
C PHE A 37 2.32 -14.51 -1.96
N ASN A 38 2.37 -14.49 -3.29
CA ASN A 38 1.46 -13.66 -4.10
C ASN A 38 -0.01 -14.06 -3.88
N SER A 39 -0.31 -15.36 -3.86
CA SER A 39 -1.67 -15.85 -3.64
C SER A 39 -2.15 -15.54 -2.21
N LEU A 40 -1.29 -15.71 -1.21
CA LEU A 40 -1.59 -15.34 0.17
C LEU A 40 -1.82 -13.83 0.31
N ALA A 41 -0.94 -13.00 -0.25
CA ALA A 41 -1.09 -11.55 -0.23
C ALA A 41 -2.37 -11.10 -0.93
N PHE A 42 -2.76 -11.76 -2.02
CA PHE A 42 -4.02 -11.50 -2.70
C PHE A 42 -5.24 -11.84 -1.83
N GLY A 43 -5.25 -13.02 -1.20
CA GLY A 43 -6.30 -13.40 -0.25
C GLY A 43 -6.40 -12.43 0.94
N THR A 44 -5.26 -12.02 1.51
CA THR A 44 -5.21 -11.00 2.55
C THR A 44 -5.78 -9.67 2.08
N ALA A 45 -5.42 -9.22 0.87
CA ALA A 45 -5.93 -7.98 0.30
C ALA A 45 -7.45 -7.99 0.14
N ILE A 46 -8.04 -9.10 -0.32
CA ILE A 46 -9.49 -9.28 -0.40
C ILE A 46 -10.14 -9.13 0.97
N ILE A 47 -9.65 -9.89 1.97
CA ILE A 47 -10.25 -9.91 3.31
C ILE A 47 -10.13 -8.55 3.98
N ILE A 48 -8.97 -7.89 3.91
CA ILE A 48 -8.77 -6.57 4.50
C ILE A 48 -9.67 -5.54 3.81
N THR A 49 -9.70 -5.52 2.47
CA THR A 49 -10.54 -4.58 1.73
C THR A 49 -12.01 -4.75 2.11
N ALA A 50 -12.52 -5.99 2.12
CA ALA A 50 -13.91 -6.27 2.49
C ALA A 50 -14.22 -5.89 3.96
N THR A 51 -13.30 -6.19 4.88
CA THR A 51 -13.48 -5.94 6.31
C THR A 51 -13.45 -4.44 6.64
N TRP A 52 -12.55 -3.69 5.99
CA TRP A 52 -12.34 -2.27 6.26
C TRP A 52 -13.23 -1.36 5.40
N PHE A 53 -13.89 -1.92 4.37
CA PHE A 53 -14.78 -1.17 3.47
C PHE A 53 -15.86 -0.35 4.21
N PRO A 54 -16.66 -0.91 5.14
CA PRO A 54 -17.70 -0.13 5.81
C PRO A 54 -17.13 1.03 6.63
N SER A 55 -16.02 0.80 7.33
CA SER A 55 -15.33 1.83 8.13
C SER A 55 -14.73 2.92 7.26
N ALA A 56 -14.18 2.57 6.10
CA ALA A 56 -13.66 3.53 5.13
C ALA A 56 -14.78 4.39 4.52
N MET A 57 -15.91 3.77 4.16
CA MET A 57 -17.08 4.50 3.66
C MET A 57 -17.66 5.43 4.73
N LYS A 58 -17.70 4.99 5.98
CA LYS A 58 -18.07 5.84 7.12
C LYS A 58 -17.09 7.01 7.26
N SER A 59 -15.79 6.76 7.22
CA SER A 59 -14.77 7.81 7.28
C SER A 59 -14.92 8.85 6.18
N LEU A 60 -15.25 8.43 4.95
CA LEU A 60 -15.49 9.35 3.83
C LEU A 60 -16.74 10.21 4.07
N ARG A 61 -17.81 9.59 4.58
CA ARG A 61 -19.05 10.30 4.91
C ARG A 61 -18.86 11.31 6.04
N ASP A 62 -18.04 10.96 7.03
CA ASP A 62 -17.76 11.76 8.23
C ASP A 62 -16.57 12.73 8.01
N GLY A 63 -16.14 12.98 6.77
CA GLY A 63 -15.12 13.98 6.42
C GLY A 63 -13.67 13.60 6.74
N ALA A 64 -13.44 12.48 7.43
CA ALA A 64 -12.13 12.05 7.93
C ALA A 64 -11.42 13.13 8.79
N ASP A 65 -12.20 13.81 9.64
CA ASP A 65 -11.73 14.93 10.46
C ASP A 65 -10.80 14.49 11.61
N SER A 66 -10.79 13.20 11.95
CA SER A 66 -9.89 12.62 12.95
C SER A 66 -8.72 11.87 12.30
N GLY A 67 -7.56 11.88 12.97
CA GLY A 67 -6.39 11.11 12.52
C GLY A 67 -6.67 9.61 12.40
N GLU A 68 -7.52 9.05 13.27
CA GLU A 68 -7.92 7.64 13.20
C GLU A 68 -8.70 7.35 11.90
N LEU A 69 -9.65 8.21 11.54
CA LEU A 69 -10.43 8.08 10.31
C LEU A 69 -9.53 8.21 9.07
N GLN A 70 -8.56 9.13 9.08
CA GLN A 70 -7.55 9.25 8.02
C GLN A 70 -6.69 7.97 7.90
N LEU A 71 -6.30 7.34 9.01
CA LEU A 71 -5.59 6.06 8.98
C LEU A 71 -6.45 4.94 8.41
N ILE A 72 -7.70 4.81 8.85
CA ILE A 72 -8.64 3.80 8.35
C ILE A 72 -8.80 3.96 6.83
N LEU A 73 -9.00 5.19 6.36
CA LEU A 73 -9.14 5.49 4.94
C LEU A 73 -7.84 5.20 4.16
N GLY A 74 -6.69 5.60 4.71
CA GLY A 74 -5.37 5.31 4.14
C GLY A 74 -5.13 3.81 3.96
N ILE A 75 -5.33 3.03 5.03
CA ILE A 75 -5.23 1.56 5.04
C ILE A 75 -6.14 0.98 3.95
N PHE A 76 -7.40 1.39 3.93
CA PHE A 76 -8.35 0.90 2.95
C PHE A 76 -7.90 1.20 1.51
N ILE A 77 -7.46 2.44 1.23
CA ILE A 77 -6.98 2.82 -0.10
C ILE A 77 -5.77 1.96 -0.51
N VAL A 78 -4.76 1.75 0.35
CA VAL A 78 -3.59 0.92 0.01
C VAL A 78 -4.03 -0.48 -0.41
N TRP A 79 -4.85 -1.13 0.42
CA TRP A 79 -5.24 -2.52 0.19
C TRP A 79 -6.20 -2.67 -0.99
N CYS A 80 -7.10 -1.71 -1.18
CA CYS A 80 -7.99 -1.66 -2.34
C CYS A 80 -7.19 -1.45 -3.64
N VAL A 81 -6.25 -0.51 -3.66
CA VAL A 81 -5.36 -0.26 -4.80
C VAL A 81 -4.52 -1.50 -5.10
N LEU A 82 -3.96 -2.15 -4.08
CA LEU A 82 -3.21 -3.39 -4.25
C LEU A 82 -4.10 -4.50 -4.82
N LEU A 83 -5.33 -4.65 -4.34
CA LEU A 83 -6.29 -5.61 -4.88
C LEU A 83 -6.58 -5.35 -6.37
N CYS A 84 -6.90 -4.11 -6.72
CA CYS A 84 -7.15 -3.67 -8.10
C CYS A 84 -5.92 -3.88 -9.00
N GLN A 85 -4.73 -3.51 -8.51
CA GLN A 85 -3.47 -3.73 -9.22
C GLN A 85 -3.25 -5.21 -9.50
N ARG A 86 -3.53 -6.09 -8.54
CA ARG A 86 -3.36 -7.54 -8.72
C ARG A 86 -4.34 -8.10 -9.74
N ILE A 87 -5.60 -7.71 -9.68
CA ILE A 87 -6.60 -8.07 -10.70
C ILE A 87 -6.14 -7.59 -12.08
N TYR A 88 -5.66 -6.35 -12.17
CA TYR A 88 -5.13 -5.78 -13.41
C TYR A 88 -3.96 -6.61 -13.95
N VAL A 89 -2.98 -6.98 -13.12
CA VAL A 89 -1.83 -7.79 -13.55
C VAL A 89 -2.25 -9.18 -14.00
N ILE A 90 -3.24 -9.80 -13.35
CA ILE A 90 -3.79 -11.10 -13.78
C ILE A 90 -4.43 -10.96 -15.16
N LEU A 91 -5.28 -9.95 -15.35
CA LEU A 91 -5.93 -9.68 -16.64
C LEU A 91 -4.91 -9.32 -17.73
N PHE A 92 -3.89 -8.52 -17.40
CA PHE A 92 -2.82 -8.13 -18.32
C PHE A 92 -2.02 -9.35 -18.81
N ASN A 93 -1.68 -10.28 -17.91
CA ASN A 93 -1.02 -11.52 -18.30
C ASN A 93 -1.95 -12.45 -19.09
N TYR A 94 -3.22 -12.55 -18.71
CA TYR A 94 -4.22 -13.34 -19.43
C TYR A 94 -4.45 -12.84 -20.86
N ALA A 95 -4.45 -11.52 -21.07
CA ALA A 95 -4.58 -10.88 -22.38
C ALA A 95 -3.30 -10.90 -23.24
N GLY A 96 -2.24 -11.59 -22.81
CA GLY A 96 -1.00 -11.69 -23.57
C GLY A 96 -0.12 -10.43 -23.55
N ARG A 97 -0.27 -9.58 -22.51
CA ARG A 97 0.53 -8.36 -22.27
C ARG A 97 0.44 -7.33 -23.41
N PRO A 98 -0.76 -6.83 -23.74
CA PRO A 98 -0.93 -5.87 -24.82
C PRO A 98 -0.19 -4.55 -24.52
N VAL A 99 0.56 -4.04 -25.51
CA VAL A 99 1.36 -2.80 -25.38
C VAL A 99 0.49 -1.59 -25.04
N SER A 100 -0.75 -1.55 -25.55
CA SER A 100 -1.71 -0.49 -25.25
C SER A 100 -2.08 -0.36 -23.77
N TRP A 101 -1.92 -1.44 -22.99
CA TRP A 101 -2.18 -1.42 -21.55
C TRP A 101 -0.93 -0.96 -20.79
N SER A 102 0.26 -1.39 -21.20
CA SER A 102 1.51 -0.97 -20.56
C SER A 102 1.80 0.52 -20.74
N GLU A 103 1.44 1.09 -21.90
CA GLU A 103 1.62 2.51 -22.20
C GLU A 103 0.43 3.38 -21.73
N SER A 104 -0.57 2.77 -21.11
CA SER A 104 -1.72 3.51 -20.59
C SER A 104 -1.39 4.26 -19.30
N ALA A 105 -2.19 5.27 -19.00
CA ALA A 105 -2.12 6.03 -17.74
C ALA A 105 -2.34 5.17 -16.49
N ILE A 106 -2.85 3.94 -16.63
CA ILE A 106 -3.04 2.99 -15.52
C ILE A 106 -1.71 2.65 -14.85
N SER A 107 -0.61 2.59 -15.61
CA SER A 107 0.73 2.33 -15.06
C SER A 107 1.17 3.40 -14.05
N GLY A 108 0.87 4.68 -14.33
CA GLY A 108 1.15 5.81 -13.45
C GLY A 108 0.12 6.00 -12.31
N PHE A 109 -1.08 5.44 -12.46
CA PHE A 109 -2.12 5.51 -11.43
C PHE A 109 -1.73 4.79 -10.14
N TRP A 110 -1.06 3.63 -10.22
CA TRP A 110 -0.67 2.85 -9.04
C TRP A 110 0.24 3.63 -8.06
N PRO A 111 1.40 4.17 -8.48
CA PRO A 111 2.25 4.96 -7.59
C PRO A 111 1.56 6.23 -7.11
N PHE A 112 0.72 6.87 -7.94
CA PHE A 112 -0.09 8.02 -7.53
C PHE A 112 -1.04 7.67 -6.38
N ALA A 113 -1.75 6.54 -6.48
CA ALA A 113 -2.69 6.12 -5.44
C ALA A 113 -1.97 5.75 -4.12
N PHE A 114 -0.78 5.13 -4.20
CA PHE A 114 0.07 4.91 -3.02
C PHE A 114 0.55 6.23 -2.41
N MET A 115 0.92 7.22 -3.23
CA MET A 115 1.29 8.55 -2.74
C MET A 115 0.13 9.20 -1.97
N VAL A 116 -1.07 9.21 -2.54
CA VAL A 116 -2.26 9.78 -1.88
C VAL A 116 -2.55 9.10 -0.54
N SER A 117 -2.47 7.76 -0.49
CA SER A 117 -2.62 7.04 0.77
C SER A 117 -1.48 7.34 1.77
N GLY A 118 -0.24 7.43 1.29
CA GLY A 118 0.92 7.86 2.06
C GLY A 118 0.72 9.23 2.71
N MET A 119 0.08 10.16 2.00
CA MET A 119 -0.25 11.48 2.54
C MET A 119 -1.23 11.40 3.71
N LEU A 120 -2.24 10.54 3.65
CA LEU A 120 -3.18 10.30 4.76
C LEU A 120 -2.47 9.71 5.99
N PHE A 121 -1.49 8.82 5.78
CA PHE A 121 -0.66 8.29 6.87
C PHE A 121 0.20 9.36 7.52
N LEU A 122 0.76 10.29 6.74
CA LEU A 122 1.59 11.38 7.26
C LEU A 122 0.76 12.45 7.96
N SER A 123 -0.46 12.73 7.49
CA SER A 123 -1.34 13.72 8.11
C SER A 123 -1.91 13.23 9.45
N ALA A 124 -2.26 11.94 9.55
CA ALA A 124 -3.00 11.39 10.68
C ALA A 124 -2.40 11.70 12.07
N PRO A 125 -1.09 11.52 12.35
CA PRO A 125 -0.51 11.84 13.66
C PRO A 125 -0.52 13.34 14.00
N GLY A 126 -0.65 14.19 12.98
CA GLY A 126 -0.66 15.65 13.12
C GLY A 126 -2.05 16.23 13.36
N VAL A 127 -3.11 15.44 13.22
CA VAL A 127 -4.48 15.92 13.41
C VAL A 127 -4.76 16.14 14.90
N LYS A 128 -4.99 17.40 15.28
CA LYS A 128 -5.47 17.79 16.61
C LYS A 128 -6.52 18.89 16.47
N ASN A 129 -7.70 18.71 17.07
CA ASN A 129 -8.81 19.67 17.03
C ASN A 129 -9.14 20.14 15.60
N ASP A 130 -9.38 19.19 14.69
CA ASP A 130 -9.75 19.39 13.28
C ASP A 130 -8.73 20.21 12.45
N LYS A 131 -7.50 20.35 12.95
CA LYS A 131 -6.40 21.01 12.26
C LYS A 131 -5.23 20.06 12.11
N ILE A 132 -4.58 20.12 10.96
CA ILE A 132 -3.31 19.44 10.71
C ILE A 132 -2.20 20.32 11.27
N GLY A 133 -1.48 19.81 12.26
CA GLY A 133 -0.33 20.49 12.85
C GLY A 133 0.80 20.70 11.85
N SER A 134 1.53 21.81 11.98
CA SER A 134 2.60 22.22 11.05
C SER A 134 3.67 21.14 10.83
N ARG A 135 3.92 20.29 11.83
CA ARG A 135 4.87 19.17 11.70
C ARG A 135 4.44 18.14 10.65
N ALA A 136 3.15 17.79 10.61
CA ALA A 136 2.64 16.85 9.63
C ALA A 136 2.61 17.46 8.22
N ILE A 137 2.27 18.75 8.11
CA ILE A 137 2.37 19.50 6.85
C ILE A 137 3.82 19.46 6.33
N TRP A 138 4.79 19.75 7.19
CA TRP A 138 6.21 19.67 6.82
C TRP A 138 6.65 18.27 6.41
N SER A 139 6.17 17.21 7.08
CA SER A 139 6.43 15.83 6.66
C SER A 139 5.87 15.53 5.27
N MET A 140 4.66 16.01 4.95
CA MET A 140 4.05 15.85 3.63
C MET A 140 4.84 16.60 2.55
N VAL A 141 5.19 17.86 2.81
CA VAL A 141 6.02 18.68 1.91
C VAL A 141 7.38 18.01 1.65
N LEU A 142 8.02 17.51 2.71
CA LEU A 142 9.30 16.81 2.60
C LEU A 142 9.17 15.51 1.80
N ALA A 143 8.10 14.74 2.01
CA ALA A 143 7.83 13.51 1.25
C ALA A 143 7.62 13.81 -0.24
N VAL A 144 6.83 14.84 -0.58
CA VAL A 144 6.63 15.28 -1.98
C VAL A 144 7.93 15.82 -2.57
N GLY A 145 8.71 16.60 -1.81
CA GLY A 145 9.99 17.16 -2.24
C GLY A 145 11.01 16.06 -2.56
N ILE A 146 11.18 15.09 -1.66
CA ILE A 146 12.07 13.93 -1.88
C ILE A 146 11.57 13.10 -3.08
N GLY A 147 10.27 12.83 -3.15
CA GLY A 147 9.69 12.08 -4.28
C GLY A 147 9.92 12.77 -5.62
N SER A 148 9.74 14.10 -5.68
CA SER A 148 9.96 14.90 -6.89
C SER A 148 11.44 14.94 -7.29
N LEU A 149 12.35 15.03 -6.32
CA LEU A 149 13.79 14.96 -6.56
C LEU A 149 14.17 13.60 -7.16
N ILE A 150 13.70 12.49 -6.56
CA ILE A 150 13.97 11.13 -7.06
C ILE A 150 13.40 10.95 -8.47
N ALA A 151 12.17 11.43 -8.72
CA ALA A 151 11.57 11.40 -10.05
C ALA A 151 12.42 12.16 -11.08
N GLY A 152 12.91 13.35 -10.72
CA GLY A 152 13.82 14.13 -11.57
C GLY A 152 15.13 13.41 -11.88
N ILE A 153 15.74 12.75 -10.88
CA ILE A 153 16.95 11.93 -11.08
C ILE A 153 16.65 10.78 -12.04
N LEU A 154 15.56 10.03 -11.83
CA LEU A 154 15.21 8.89 -12.67
C LEU A 154 14.96 9.31 -14.12
N ILE A 155 14.21 10.39 -14.35
CA ILE A 155 13.98 10.95 -15.70
C ILE A 155 15.31 11.40 -16.33
N GLY A 156 16.17 12.07 -15.56
CA GLY A 156 17.49 12.50 -16.04
C GLY A 156 18.37 11.32 -16.45
N THR A 157 18.37 10.23 -15.66
CA THR A 157 19.13 9.01 -15.99
C THR A 157 18.56 8.28 -17.20
N SER A 158 17.24 8.28 -17.40
CA SER A 158 16.63 7.61 -18.55
C SER A 158 16.87 8.36 -19.86
N ILE A 159 16.88 9.70 -19.83
CA ILE A 159 17.22 10.53 -21.01
C ILE A 159 18.71 10.41 -21.36
N SER A 160 19.58 10.30 -20.35
CA SER A 160 21.04 10.20 -20.59
C SER A 160 21.48 8.84 -21.12
N ALA A 161 20.64 7.81 -20.97
CA ALA A 161 20.91 6.43 -21.40
C ALA A 161 20.28 6.07 -22.76
N SER A 162 19.50 6.97 -23.36
CA SER A 162 18.90 6.87 -24.69
C SER A 162 19.66 7.71 -25.72
#